data_AF-A0A932ZT88-F1
#
_entry.id   AF-A0A932ZT88-F1
#
_cell.length_a   1.000
_cell.length_b   1.000
_cell.length_c   1.000
_cell.angle_alpha   90.00
_cell.angle_beta   90.00
_cell.angle_gamma   90.00
#
_symmetry.space_group_name_H-M   'P 1'
#
loop_
_entity.id
_entity.type
_entity.pdbx_description
1 polymer ?
#
loop_
_entity_poly.entity_id
_entity_poly.type
_entity_poly.pdbx_seq_one_letter_code
_entity_poly.pdbx_strand_id
1 'polypeptide(L)' 'MLGYQGKILHIDLAARTTRVEEFGEAFARSYLGGNGFGARLLFDLLRPGVDALSPENVIAFAVGPYTDTAVPSASR' A
#
# COMPACT_ATOMS: atom_id res chain seq x y z
N MET A 1 8.29 13.64 6.56
CA MET A 1 7.40 13.47 5.38
C MET A 1 6.05 14.12 5.68
N LEU A 2 5.65 15.14 4.93
CA LEU A 2 4.30 15.71 5.04
C LEU A 2 3.36 14.98 4.08
N GLY A 3 2.10 14.78 4.47
CA GLY A 3 1.09 14.07 3.67
C GLY A 3 1.13 12.53 3.76
N TYR A 4 2.07 11.95 4.50
CA TYR A 4 2.14 10.49 4.66
C TYR A 4 2.25 10.12 6.14
N GLN A 5 1.56 9.05 6.53
CA GLN A 5 1.69 8.48 7.87
C GLN A 5 3.02 7.71 8.07
N GLY A 6 3.72 7.37 6.97
CA GLY A 6 4.99 6.63 7.01
C GLY A 6 4.87 5.16 7.40
N LYS A 7 3.65 4.59 7.34
CA LYS A 7 3.34 3.23 7.79
C LYS A 7 2.53 2.46 6.77
N ILE A 8 2.79 1.16 6.65
CA ILE A 8 2.02 0.19 5.86
C ILE A 8 1.61 -0.95 6.81
N LEU A 9 0.31 -1.24 6.87
CA LEU A 9 -0.22 -2.36 7.66
C LEU A 9 -0.30 -3.60 6.78
N HIS A 10 0.39 -4.66 7.19
CA HIS A 10 0.30 -5.98 6.60
C HIS A 10 -0.59 -6.86 7.45
N ILE A 11 -1.53 -7.56 6.82
CA ILE A 11 -2.49 -8.45 7.47
C ILE A 11 -2.41 -9.81 6.81
N ASP A 12 -2.12 -10.85 7.58
CA ASP A 12 -2.26 -12.24 7.14
C ASP A 12 -3.58 -12.79 7.69
N LEU A 13 -4.53 -13.03 6.80
CA LEU A 13 -5.87 -13.52 7.16
C LEU A 13 -5.87 -14.99 7.59
N ALA A 14 -4.95 -15.81 7.07
CA ALA A 14 -4.86 -17.22 7.40
C ALA A 14 -4.23 -17.41 8.79
N ALA A 15 -3.11 -16.72 9.04
CA ALA A 15 -2.43 -16.75 10.33
C ALA A 15 -3.10 -15.85 11.40
N ARG A 16 -4.01 -14.96 10.98
CA ARG A 16 -4.64 -13.94 11.84
C ARG A 16 -3.64 -13.05 12.55
N THR A 17 -2.60 -12.65 11.83
CA THR A 17 -1.54 -11.78 12.37
C THR A 17 -1.52 -10.44 11.65
N THR A 18 -0.93 -9.44 12.31
CA THR A 18 -0.71 -8.12 11.74
C THR A 18 0.70 -7.65 12.04
N ARG A 19 1.29 -6.89 11.12
CA ARG A 19 2.54 -6.16 11.37
C ARG A 19 2.49 -4.80 10.70
N VAL A 20 3.17 -3.83 11.29
CA VAL A 20 3.36 -2.50 10.70
C VAL A 20 4.77 -2.43 10.15
N GLU A 21 4.87 -1.99 8.90
CA GLU A 21 6.12 -1.65 8.24
C GLU A 21 6.25 -0.13 8.15
N GLU A 22 7.39 0.41 8.55
CA GLU A 22 7.68 1.83 8.39
C GLU A 22 8.42 2.07 7.08
N PHE A 23 8.08 3.14 6.36
CA PHE A 23 8.74 3.53 5.12
C PHE A 23 9.25 4.97 5.18
N GLY A 24 10.35 5.21 4.46
CA GLY A 24 11.03 6.50 4.42
C GLY A 24 10.67 7.35 3.21
N GLU A 25 11.24 8.56 3.19
CA GLU A 25 11.03 9.56 2.13
C GLU A 25 11.48 9.11 0.74
N ALA A 26 12.54 8.31 0.65
CA ALA A 26 12.98 7.75 -0.62
C ALA A 26 11.91 6.88 -1.28
N PHE A 27 11.21 6.05 -0.50
CA PHE A 27 10.12 5.22 -0.99
C PHE A 27 8.93 6.09 -1.43
N ALA A 28 8.52 7.04 -0.58
CA ALA A 28 7.42 7.95 -0.88
C ALA A 28 7.67 8.74 -2.17
N ARG A 29 8.89 9.25 -2.38
CA ARG A 29 9.26 9.98 -3.59
C ARG A 29 9.31 9.11 -4.84
N SER A 30 9.67 7.84 -4.70
CA SER A 30 9.75 6.91 -5.84
C SER A 30 8.38 6.49 -6.36
N TYR A 31 7.37 6.42 -5.49
CA TYR A 31 6.07 5.81 -5.83
C TYR A 31 4.86 6.71 -5.59
N LEU A 32 5.04 7.90 -5.02
CA LEU A 32 4.05 8.95 -4.75
C LEU A 32 2.88 8.59 -3.81
N GLY A 33 2.32 7.37 -3.86
CA GLY A 33 1.12 6.97 -3.13
C GLY A 33 0.06 6.35 -4.04
N GLY A 34 -1.11 6.02 -3.49
CA GLY A 34 -2.25 5.48 -4.22
C GLY A 34 -1.85 4.31 -5.13
N ASN A 35 -2.15 4.42 -6.42
CA ASN A 35 -1.80 3.41 -7.43
C ASN A 35 -0.31 3.08 -7.49
N GLY A 36 0.59 4.04 -7.25
CA GLY A 36 2.03 3.78 -7.28
C GLY A 36 2.48 2.89 -6.11
N PHE A 37 1.92 3.10 -4.93
CA PHE A 37 2.15 2.21 -3.78
C PHE A 37 1.50 0.85 -4.01
N GLY A 38 0.25 0.83 -4.51
CA GLY A 38 -0.43 -0.42 -4.87
C GLY A 38 0.38 -1.26 -5.86
N ALA A 39 0.84 -0.66 -6.96
CA ALA A 39 1.65 -1.34 -7.97
C ALA A 39 2.98 -1.86 -7.40
N ARG A 40 3.68 -1.04 -6.59
CA ARG A 40 4.95 -1.45 -5.98
C ARG A 40 4.76 -2.62 -5.00
N LEU A 41 3.74 -2.56 -4.15
CA LEU A 41 3.45 -3.62 -3.17
C LEU A 41 3.05 -4.92 -3.87
N LEU A 42 2.18 -4.84 -4.89
CA LEU A 42 1.80 -6.02 -5.67
C LEU A 42 3.02 -6.61 -6.39
N PHE A 43 3.90 -5.78 -6.94
CA PHE A 43 5.13 -6.24 -7.59
C PHE A 43 6.06 -7.00 -6.62
N ASP A 44 6.18 -6.52 -5.38
CA ASP A 44 7.05 -7.14 -4.37
C ASP A 44 6.44 -8.41 -3.75
N LEU A 45 5.11 -8.46 -3.59
CA LEU A 45 4.43 -9.50 -2.83
C LEU A 45 3.83 -10.62 -3.69
N LEU A 46 3.49 -10.34 -4.96
CA LEU A 46 2.93 -11.35 -5.85
C LEU A 46 4.00 -12.06 -6.66
N ARG A 47 3.83 -13.38 -6.79
CA ARG A 47 4.60 -14.18 -7.75
C ARG A 47 3.89 -14.18 -9.11
N PRO A 48 4.63 -14.21 -10.23
CA PRO A 48 4.03 -14.39 -11.54
C PRO A 48 3.19 -15.67 -11.60
N GLY A 49 1.99 -15.57 -12.19
CA GLY A 49 1.11 -16.73 -12.41
C GLY A 49 0.31 -17.19 -11.19
N VAL A 50 0.26 -16.42 -10.09
CA VAL A 50 -0.67 -16.68 -8.98
C VAL A 50 -2.11 -16.62 -9.50
N ASP A 51 -2.92 -17.61 -9.10
CA ASP A 51 -4.34 -17.61 -9.41
C ASP A 51 -5.06 -16.48 -8.67
N ALA A 52 -5.95 -15.78 -9.38
CA ALA A 52 -6.55 -14.54 -8.88
C ALA A 52 -7.47 -14.75 -7.67
N LEU A 53 -8.00 -15.97 -7.48
CA LEU A 53 -8.91 -16.31 -6.39
C LEU A 53 -8.25 -17.16 -5.30
N SER A 54 -6.95 -17.42 -5.42
CA SER A 54 -6.23 -18.23 -4.45
C SER A 54 -5.87 -17.40 -3.20
N PRO A 55 -5.68 -18.05 -2.03
CA PRO A 55 -5.30 -17.36 -0.80
C PRO A 55 -3.90 -16.73 -0.86
N GLU A 56 -3.09 -17.07 -1.87
CA GLU A 56 -1.77 -16.47 -2.13
C GLU A 56 -1.86 -15.14 -2.89
N ASN A 57 -3.04 -14.77 -3.42
CA ASN A 57 -3.23 -13.46 -4.02
C ASN A 57 -3.23 -12.35 -2.95
N VAL A 58 -2.83 -11.14 -3.34
CA VAL A 58 -2.66 -10.00 -2.45
C VAL A 58 -3.67 -8.92 -2.81
N ILE A 59 -4.35 -8.39 -1.79
CA ILE A 59 -5.22 -7.23 -1.91
C ILE A 59 -4.52 -6.05 -1.26
N ALA A 60 -4.28 -4.99 -2.04
CA ALA A 60 -3.64 -3.77 -1.57
C ALA A 60 -4.63 -2.61 -1.58
N PHE A 61 -4.81 -1.97 -0.42
CA PHE A 61 -5.49 -0.67 -0.30
C PHE A 61 -4.42 0.39 -0.08
N ALA A 62 -4.37 1.38 -0.95
CA ALA A 62 -3.38 2.44 -0.89
C ALA A 62 -4.03 3.79 -1.19
N VAL A 63 -3.67 4.79 -0.40
CA VAL A 63 -4.16 6.17 -0.54
C VAL A 63 -3.03 7.08 -1.00
N GLY A 64 -3.39 8.21 -1.60
CA GLY A 64 -2.44 9.24 -1.99
C GLY A 64 -2.03 10.13 -0.82
N PRO A 65 -1.00 10.97 -0.99
CA PRO A 65 -0.50 11.86 0.06
C PRO A 65 -1.42 13.04 0.37
N TYR A 66 -2.41 13.28 -0.49
CA TYR A 66 -3.43 14.32 -0.29
C TYR A 66 -4.73 13.77 0.28
N THR A 67 -4.89 12.45 0.38
CA THR A 67 -6.10 11.86 0.93
C THR A 67 -6.30 12.35 2.37
N ASP A 68 -7.51 12.81 2.68
CA ASP A 68 -7.88 13.41 3.97
C ASP A 68 -7.21 14.77 4.28
N THR A 69 -6.82 15.51 3.23
CA THR A 69 -6.36 16.90 3.37
C THR A 69 -7.42 17.90 2.87
N ALA A 70 -7.19 19.19 3.09
CA ALA A 70 -8.07 20.27 2.61
C ALA A 70 -8.01 20.50 1.08
N VAL A 71 -7.20 19.72 0.35
CA VAL A 71 -7.14 19.81 -1.12
C VAL A 71 -8.49 19.37 -1.70
N PRO A 72 -9.14 20.17 -2.56
CA PRO A 72 -10.43 19.81 -3.14
C PRO A 72 -10.39 18.45 -3.84
N SER A 73 -11.40 17.63 -3.59
CA SER A 73 -11.57 16.29 -4.18
C SER A 73 -10.49 15.27 -3.83
N ALA A 74 -9.73 15.48 -2.76
CA ALA A 74 -8.69 14.54 -2.29
C ALA A 74 -9.23 13.49 -1.31
N SER A 75 -10.16 12.64 -1.78
CA SER A 75 -10.79 11.57 -0.98
C SER A 75 -10.68 10.18 -1.63
N ARG A 76 -9.73 10.03 -2.55
CA ARG A 76 -9.45 8.79 -3.28
C ARG A 76 -8.27 8.04 -2.69
#